data_AF-A0A387HBT2-F1
#
_entry.id   AF-A0A387HBT2-F1
#
_cell.length_a   1.000
_cell.length_b   1.000
_cell.length_c   1.000
_cell.angle_alpha   90.00
_cell.angle_beta   90.00
_cell.angle_gamma   90.00
#
_symmetry.space_group_name_H-M   'P 1'
#
loop_
_entity.id
_entity.type
_entity.pdbx_description
1 polymer ?
#
loop_
_entity_poly.entity_id
_entity_poly.type
_entity_poly.pdbx_seq_one_letter_code
_entity_poly.pdbx_strand_id
1 'polypeptide(L)'
;MSRESSEADQPGEAPLPGELSEALCAELISFRRDLHMHPELGNQEFRTTAAIRDRLRAAGLEPRVLPSGTGLICDIGVSRRRGARAPAGAAPTRP
;
A
#
# COMPACT_ATOMS: atom_id res chain seq x y z
N MET A 1 27.87 2.91 42.04
CA MET A 1 28.24 1.48 42.10
C MET A 1 26.98 0.66 41.96
N SER A 2 26.82 0.00 40.81
CA SER A 2 25.99 -1.20 40.60
C SER A 2 24.47 -1.01 40.77
N ARG A 3 23.62 -1.32 39.79
CA ARG A 3 23.66 -2.48 38.90
C ARG A 3 23.11 -2.12 37.52
N GLU A 4 23.90 -2.50 36.53
CA GLU A 4 23.51 -2.82 35.15
C GLU A 4 22.11 -3.47 35.11
N SER A 5 21.17 -2.88 34.38
CA SER A 5 20.05 -3.64 33.83
C SER A 5 20.37 -3.86 32.36
N SER A 6 21.09 -4.95 32.12
CA SER A 6 21.43 -5.49 30.81
C SER A 6 20.20 -6.09 30.13
N GLU A 7 20.19 -5.88 28.82
CA GLU A 7 19.44 -6.48 27.72
C GLU A 7 18.13 -7.24 27.99
N ALA A 8 17.09 -6.78 27.30
CA ALA A 8 16.21 -7.68 26.56
C ALA A 8 16.03 -7.14 25.13
N ASP A 9 17.12 -7.10 24.37
CA ASP A 9 17.04 -7.36 22.93
C ASP A 9 16.77 -8.86 22.84
N GLN A 10 15.52 -9.25 22.58
CA GLN A 10 15.18 -10.63 22.27
C GLN A 10 15.09 -10.76 20.74
N PRO A 11 16.14 -11.23 20.05
CA PRO A 11 16.03 -11.59 18.65
C PRO A 11 15.42 -12.99 18.59
N GLY A 12 14.17 -13.13 18.16
CA GLY A 12 13.71 -14.44 17.69
C GLY A 12 12.27 -14.88 17.93
N GLU A 13 11.30 -13.99 18.14
CA GLU A 13 9.92 -14.36 17.83
C GLU A 13 9.66 -13.91 16.39
N ALA A 14 9.52 -14.85 15.45
CA ALA A 14 9.07 -14.49 14.12
C ALA A 14 7.68 -13.82 14.29
N PRO A 15 7.46 -12.62 13.71
CA PRO A 15 6.21 -11.90 13.91
C PRO A 15 5.03 -12.81 13.58
N LEU A 16 4.04 -12.82 14.47
CA LEU A 16 2.82 -13.61 14.27
C LEU A 16 2.17 -13.18 12.94
N PRO A 17 1.44 -14.07 12.24
CA PRO A 17 0.73 -13.69 11.03
C PRO A 17 -0.19 -12.49 11.30
N GLY A 18 0.13 -11.35 10.68
CA GLY A 18 -0.59 -10.09 10.86
C GLY A 18 0.09 -9.06 11.77
N GLU A 19 1.19 -9.42 12.45
CA GLU A 19 2.03 -8.44 13.13
C GLU A 19 2.81 -7.61 12.12
N LEU A 20 2.71 -6.29 12.29
CA LEU A 20 3.48 -5.34 11.51
C LEU A 20 4.84 -5.17 12.16
N SER A 21 5.92 -5.31 11.37
CA SER A 21 7.26 -4.94 11.85
C SER A 21 7.28 -3.50 12.36
N GLU A 22 8.12 -3.21 13.37
CA GLU A 22 8.25 -1.87 13.94
C GLU A 22 8.58 -0.81 12.87
N ALA A 23 9.43 -1.17 11.91
CA ALA A 23 9.78 -0.31 10.77
C ALA A 23 8.56 0.04 9.91
N LEU A 24 7.73 -0.95 9.58
CA LEU A 24 6.49 -0.75 8.82
C LEU A 24 5.48 0.09 9.60
N CYS A 25 5.35 -0.16 10.91
CA CYS A 25 4.52 0.66 11.81
C CYS A 25 4.96 2.13 11.80
N ALA A 26 6.25 2.40 12.00
CA ALA A 26 6.79 3.76 12.01
C ALA A 26 6.55 4.49 10.68
N GLU A 27 6.74 3.79 9.56
CA GLU A 27 6.50 4.32 8.23
C GLU A 27 5.02 4.64 7.99
N LEU A 28 4.09 3.74 8.36
CA LEU A 28 2.65 3.97 8.25
C LEU A 28 2.16 5.12 9.13
N ILE A 29 2.74 5.29 10.32
CA ILE A 29 2.47 6.44 11.19
C ILE A 29 2.92 7.74 10.51
N SER A 30 4.11 7.75 9.91
CA SER A 30 4.62 8.88 9.14
C SER A 30 3.70 9.22 7.98
N PHE A 31 3.30 8.20 7.20
CA PHE A 31 2.37 8.33 6.09
C PHE A 31 1.03 8.93 6.51
N ARG A 32 0.44 8.44 7.62
CA ARG A 32 -0.79 9.01 8.18
C ARG A 32 -0.62 10.47 8.59
N ARG A 33 0.49 10.83 9.24
CA ARG A 33 0.76 12.22 9.63
C ARG A 33 0.85 13.12 8.41
N ASP A 34 1.54 12.67 7.37
CA ASP A 34 1.66 13.39 6.11
C ASP A 34 0.30 13.64 5.45
N LEU A 35 -0.55 12.62 5.33
CA LEU A 35 -1.90 12.77 4.78
C LEU A 35 -2.76 13.72 5.62
N HIS A 36 -2.65 13.65 6.96
CA HIS A 36 -3.43 14.50 7.85
C HIS A 36 -2.97 15.98 7.83
N MET A 37 -1.68 16.24 7.61
CA MET A 37 -1.17 17.62 7.46
C MET A 37 -1.58 18.27 6.14
N HIS A 38 -2.00 17.48 5.14
CA HIS A 38 -2.32 17.96 3.80
C HIS A 38 -3.70 17.45 3.36
N PRO A 39 -4.79 17.90 4.02
CA PRO A 39 -6.13 17.49 3.65
C PRO A 39 -6.47 18.02 2.24
N GLU A 40 -7.07 17.15 1.43
CA GLU A 40 -7.59 17.48 0.10
C GLU A 40 -9.12 17.47 0.13
N LEU A 41 -9.73 18.21 -0.79
CA LEU A 41 -11.18 18.25 -0.95
C LEU A 41 -11.72 17.01 -1.66
N GLY A 42 -13.01 16.74 -1.46
CA GLY A 42 -13.75 15.71 -2.19
C GLY A 42 -13.59 15.82 -3.71
N ASN A 43 -13.22 14.72 -4.37
CA ASN A 43 -12.92 14.64 -5.81
C ASN A 43 -11.74 15.50 -6.27
N GLN A 44 -10.82 15.84 -5.37
CA GLN A 44 -9.59 16.56 -5.65
C GLN A 44 -8.38 15.93 -4.93
N GLU A 45 -8.47 14.65 -4.58
CA GLU A 45 -7.49 13.90 -3.79
C GLU A 45 -6.27 13.44 -4.62
N PHE A 46 -5.70 14.33 -5.43
CA PHE A 46 -4.64 13.99 -6.39
C PHE A 46 -3.33 13.62 -5.69
N ARG A 47 -2.90 14.39 -4.69
CA ARG A 47 -1.68 14.12 -3.91
C ARG A 47 -1.83 12.84 -3.10
N THR A 48 -2.99 12.66 -2.48
CA THR A 48 -3.30 11.45 -1.69
C THR A 48 -3.28 10.22 -2.58
N THR A 49 -3.93 10.28 -3.74
CA THR A 49 -3.93 9.16 -4.71
C THR A 49 -2.53 8.84 -5.22
N ALA A 50 -1.71 9.86 -5.49
CA ALA A 50 -0.32 9.66 -5.90
C ALA A 50 0.51 9.00 -4.79
N ALA A 51 0.39 9.47 -3.54
CA ALA A 51 1.10 8.93 -2.39
C ALA A 51 0.75 7.44 -2.14
N ILE A 52 -0.54 7.08 -2.20
CA ILE A 52 -0.99 5.69 -2.07
C ILE A 52 -0.45 4.83 -3.22
N ARG A 53 -0.55 5.32 -4.47
CA ARG A 53 -0.02 4.61 -5.66
C ARG A 53 1.47 4.30 -5.50
N ASP A 54 2.25 5.28 -5.10
CA ASP A 54 3.71 5.14 -5.01
C ASP A 54 4.10 4.18 -3.88
N ARG A 55 3.36 4.21 -2.77
CA ARG A 55 3.54 3.25 -1.67
C ARG A 55 3.20 1.82 -2.07
N LEU A 56 2.08 1.60 -2.76
CA LEU A 56 1.66 0.28 -3.25
C LEU A 56 2.67 -0.27 -4.27
N ARG A 57 3.20 0.57 -5.16
CA ARG A 57 4.28 0.19 -6.08
C ARG A 57 5.55 -0.20 -5.34
N ALA A 58 5.93 0.53 -4.30
CA ALA A 58 7.09 0.18 -3.47
C ALA A 58 6.90 -1.16 -2.74
N ALA A 59 5.65 -1.57 -2.47
CA ALA A 59 5.32 -2.88 -1.93
C ALA A 59 5.25 -4.00 -3.00
N GLY A 60 5.56 -3.71 -4.27
CA GLY A 60 5.55 -4.68 -5.37
C GLY A 60 4.17 -4.94 -5.98
N LEU A 61 3.19 -4.07 -5.70
CA LEU A 61 1.84 -4.19 -6.26
C LEU A 61 1.68 -3.33 -7.52
N GLU A 62 0.62 -3.61 -8.30
CA GLU A 62 0.30 -2.92 -9.55
C GLU A 62 -1.00 -2.10 -9.44
N PRO A 63 -0.98 -0.94 -8.73
CA PRO A 63 -2.17 -0.09 -8.62
C PRO A 63 -2.51 0.60 -9.95
N ARG A 64 -3.81 0.65 -10.26
CA ARG A 64 -4.38 1.34 -11.42
C ARG A 64 -5.15 2.57 -10.96
N VAL A 65 -4.67 3.76 -11.34
CA VAL A 65 -5.34 5.03 -11.06
C VAL A 65 -6.57 5.16 -11.95
N LEU A 66 -7.68 5.62 -11.37
CA LEU A 66 -8.93 5.87 -12.08
C LEU A 66 -8.79 7.08 -13.02
N PRO A 67 -9.65 7.21 -14.05
CA PRO A 67 -9.60 8.35 -14.98
C PRO A 67 -9.73 9.73 -14.30
N SER A 68 -10.39 9.80 -13.14
CA SER A 68 -10.52 11.04 -12.37
C SER A 68 -9.21 11.50 -11.72
N GLY A 69 -8.21 10.62 -11.58
CA GLY A 69 -6.94 10.92 -10.91
C GLY A 69 -7.00 10.97 -9.37
N THR A 70 -8.19 10.78 -8.78
CA THR A 70 -8.48 10.95 -7.35
C THR A 70 -8.81 9.64 -6.63
N GLY A 71 -8.70 8.52 -7.33
CA GLY A 71 -8.87 7.20 -6.76
C GLY A 71 -8.05 6.17 -7.53
N LEU A 72 -7.87 5.00 -6.94
CA LEU A 72 -7.16 3.87 -7.55
C LEU A 72 -7.75 2.53 -7.12
N ILE A 73 -7.51 1.50 -7.93
CA ILE A 73 -7.83 0.11 -7.63
C ILE A 73 -6.53 -0.69 -7.64
N CYS A 74 -6.35 -1.57 -6.67
CA CYS A 74 -5.19 -2.45 -6.58
C CYS A 74 -5.64 -3.88 -6.27
N ASP A 75 -5.26 -4.82 -7.11
CA ASP A 75 -5.54 -6.24 -6.93
C ASP A 75 -4.48 -6.84 -5.99
N ILE A 76 -4.92 -7.58 -4.96
CA ILE A 76 -4.03 -8.21 -3.95
C ILE A 76 -4.30 -9.72 -3.94
N GLY A 77 -3.25 -10.52 -4.17
CA GLY A 77 -3.33 -11.98 -4.14
C GLY A 77 -2.32 -12.65 -5.07
N VAL A 78 -2.19 -13.98 -4.95
CA VAL A 78 -1.36 -14.78 -5.86
C VAL A 78 -2.05 -14.90 -7.21
N SER A 79 -1.75 -13.99 -8.12
CA SER A 79 -2.05 -14.22 -9.52
C SER A 79 -1.25 -15.45 -9.99
N ARG A 80 -1.92 -16.59 -10.17
CA ARG A 80 -1.43 -17.66 -11.07
C ARG A 80 -1.46 -17.22 -12.54
N ARG A 81 -1.28 -15.93 -12.81
CA ARG A 81 -1.00 -15.36 -14.12
C ARG A 81 -0.19 -14.08 -13.93
N ARG A 82 1.12 -14.22 -14.07
CA ARG A 82 1.91 -13.22 -14.79
C ARG A 82 1.16 -12.88 -16.08
N GLY A 83 0.81 -11.61 -16.25
CA GLY A 83 0.42 -10.99 -17.52
C GLY A 83 -0.54 -11.77 -18.42
N ALA A 84 -1.85 -11.59 -18.24
CA ALA A 84 -2.80 -11.72 -19.34
C ALA A 84 -3.71 -10.50 -19.35
N ARG A 85 -3.25 -9.46 -20.07
CA ARG A 85 -4.07 -8.33 -20.48
C ARG A 85 -5.21 -8.85 -21.36
N ALA A 86 -6.43 -8.84 -20.86
CA ALA A 86 -7.61 -8.92 -21.70
C ALA A 86 -7.83 -7.52 -22.33
N PRO A 87 -7.87 -7.38 -23.66
CA PRO A 87 -8.24 -6.10 -24.26
C PRO A 87 -9.73 -5.86 -23.99
N ALA A 88 -10.03 -4.68 -23.43
CA ALA A 88 -11.37 -4.15 -23.41
C ALA A 88 -11.84 -3.91 -24.86
N GLY A 89 -12.96 -4.53 -25.24
CA GLY A 89 -13.71 -4.19 -26.45
C GLY A 89 -13.80 -5.30 -27.49
N ALA A 90 -14.84 -6.13 -27.40
CA ALA A 90 -15.47 -6.77 -28.55
C ALA A 90 -16.95 -7.02 -28.20
N ALA A 91 -17.85 -6.17 -28.71
CA ALA A 91 -19.28 -6.42 -28.66
C ALA A 91 -19.64 -7.45 -29.74
N PRO A 92 -20.41 -8.51 -29.45
CA PRO A 92 -20.85 -9.43 -30.48
C PRO A 92 -22.03 -8.83 -31.25
N THR A 93 -21.79 -8.32 -32.46
CA THR A 93 -22.87 -8.18 -33.46
C THR A 93 -23.19 -9.58 -33.98
N ARG A 94 -24.35 -10.13 -33.59
CA ARG A 94 -24.91 -11.36 -34.18
C ARG A 94 -25.70 -10.98 -35.46
N PRO A 95 -25.75 -11.88 -36.47
CA PRO A 95 -26.55 -11.69 -37.67
C PRO A 95 -28.05 -11.77 -37.39
#